data_AF-A0A0C9YZP0-F1
#
_entry.id   AF-A0A0C9YZP0-F1
#
_cell.length_a   1.000
_cell.length_b   1.000
_cell.length_c   1.000
_cell.angle_alpha   90.00
_cell.angle_beta   90.00
_cell.angle_gamma   90.00
#
_symmetry.space_group_name_H-M   'P 1'
#
loop_
_entity.id
_entity.type
_entity.pdbx_description
1 polymer ?
#
loop_
_entity_poly.entity_id
_entity_poly.type
_entity_poly.pdbx_seq_one_letter_code
_entity_poly.pdbx_strand_id
1 'polypeptide(L)'
;TPLYHGMWHWELPSGFGWAAFDPEHSVMFCRSVVKDGRCWHLTLVKTCPLNIVYFDGTSAVKLSSGTLDSQDIIIWGDVRPHHSFNEWSRIMALYDWGREFNIDGSVK
;
A
#
# COMPACT_ATOMS: atom_id res chain seq x y z
N THR A 1 -8.80 -3.63 14.42
CA THR A 1 -8.56 -2.23 14.01
C THR A 1 -9.24 -2.00 12.68
N PRO A 2 -10.02 -0.92 12.50
CA PRO A 2 -10.55 -0.55 11.19
C PRO A 2 -9.43 -0.12 10.24
N LEU A 3 -9.65 -0.29 8.95
CA LEU A 3 -8.82 0.24 7.88
C LEU A 3 -9.63 1.24 7.05
N TYR A 4 -8.98 2.27 6.52
CA TYR A 4 -9.63 3.31 5.75
C TYR A 4 -9.11 3.32 4.31
N HIS A 5 -10.03 3.38 3.36
CA HIS A 5 -9.71 3.35 1.93
C HIS A 5 -10.31 4.56 1.22
N GLY A 6 -9.45 5.41 0.66
CA GLY A 6 -9.84 6.56 -0.15
C GLY A 6 -9.76 6.25 -1.65
N MET A 7 -10.85 6.44 -2.40
CA MET A 7 -10.89 6.20 -3.85
C MET A 7 -11.93 7.07 -4.56
N TRP A 8 -11.87 7.12 -5.89
CA TRP A 8 -12.77 7.90 -6.74
C TRP A 8 -14.11 7.20 -7.02
N HIS A 9 -14.30 5.95 -6.61
CA HIS A 9 -15.56 5.19 -6.69
C HIS A 9 -15.92 4.53 -5.35
N TRP A 10 -17.19 4.17 -5.18
CA TRP A 10 -17.74 3.61 -3.93
C TRP A 10 -17.59 2.09 -3.81
N GLU A 11 -17.19 1.41 -4.89
CA GLU A 11 -17.05 -0.04 -4.91
C GLU A 11 -15.86 -0.50 -4.07
N LEU A 12 -16.00 -1.66 -3.43
CA LEU A 12 -14.89 -2.33 -2.76
C LEU A 12 -13.82 -2.72 -3.79
N PRO A 13 -12.52 -2.53 -3.48
CA PRO A 13 -11.46 -2.96 -4.39
C PRO A 13 -11.56 -4.46 -4.67
N SER A 14 -11.63 -4.84 -5.95
CA SER A 14 -11.64 -6.24 -6.37
C SER A 14 -10.24 -6.89 -6.34
N GLY A 15 -9.22 -6.17 -5.87
CA GLY A 15 -7.82 -6.56 -5.88
C GLY A 15 -6.98 -5.66 -4.97
N PHE A 16 -5.74 -5.41 -5.35
CA PHE A 16 -4.81 -4.60 -4.56
C PHE A 16 -5.28 -3.14 -4.45
N GLY A 17 -5.16 -2.60 -3.24
CA GLY A 17 -5.45 -1.21 -2.96
C GLY A 17 -4.69 -0.74 -1.73
N TRP A 18 -4.51 0.56 -1.63
CA TRP A 18 -3.96 1.18 -0.44
C TRP A 18 -5.06 1.39 0.60
N ALA A 19 -4.77 1.02 1.83
CA ALA A 19 -5.57 1.37 2.99
C ALA A 19 -4.66 1.97 4.07
N ALA A 20 -5.24 2.80 4.94
CA ALA A 20 -4.54 3.42 6.06
C ALA A 20 -5.17 3.01 7.40
N PHE A 21 -4.39 3.14 8.47
CA PHE A 21 -4.87 2.94 9.84
C PHE A 21 -5.62 4.15 10.40
N ASP A 22 -5.45 5.31 9.79
CA ASP A 22 -6.10 6.57 10.12
C ASP A 22 -6.85 7.14 8.91
N PRO A 23 -8.02 7.78 9.14
CA PRO A 23 -8.84 8.31 8.08
C PRO A 23 -8.17 9.50 7.36
N GLU A 24 -7.29 10.25 8.03
CA GLU A 24 -6.59 11.41 7.48
C GLU A 24 -5.61 11.01 6.38
N HIS A 25 -4.79 9.98 6.62
CA HIS A 25 -3.84 9.48 5.65
C HIS A 25 -4.55 8.85 4.45
N SER A 26 -5.68 8.17 4.65
CA SER A 26 -6.40 7.55 3.52
C SER A 26 -6.94 8.56 2.51
N VAL A 27 -7.16 9.83 2.92
CA VAL A 27 -7.57 10.90 2.00
C VAL A 27 -6.49 11.18 0.93
N MET A 28 -5.22 10.87 1.21
CA MET A 28 -4.15 11.02 0.21
C MET A 28 -4.36 10.11 -1.01
N PHE A 29 -5.02 8.96 -0.83
CA PHE A 29 -5.34 8.03 -1.91
C PHE A 29 -6.54 8.45 -2.76
N CYS A 30 -7.27 9.51 -2.37
CA CYS A 30 -8.28 10.14 -3.21
C CYS A 30 -7.70 10.78 -4.49
N ARG A 31 -6.38 10.96 -4.58
CA ARG A 31 -5.71 11.74 -5.64
C ARG A 31 -5.07 10.88 -6.72
N SER A 32 -5.69 10.86 -7.92
CA SER A 32 -4.98 11.19 -9.18
C SER A 32 -5.91 11.45 -10.38
N VAL A 33 -7.19 11.04 -10.38
CA VAL A 33 -8.04 11.13 -11.60
C VAL A 33 -9.53 11.39 -11.33
N VAL A 34 -9.89 12.26 -10.39
CA VAL A 34 -11.31 12.51 -10.10
C VAL A 34 -11.87 13.53 -11.11
N LYS A 35 -12.59 13.04 -12.12
CA LYS A 35 -13.31 13.90 -13.09
C LYS A 35 -14.37 14.81 -12.45
N ASP A 36 -14.90 14.43 -11.27
CA ASP A 36 -16.06 15.09 -10.64
C ASP A 36 -15.81 15.62 -9.21
N GLY A 37 -14.56 15.63 -8.72
CA GLY A 37 -14.21 16.11 -7.37
C GLY A 37 -14.74 15.29 -6.17
N ARG A 38 -15.37 14.13 -6.39
CA ARG A 38 -15.85 13.22 -5.33
C ARG A 38 -14.77 12.24 -4.86
N CYS A 39 -14.57 12.14 -3.54
CA CYS A 39 -13.81 11.04 -2.94
C CYS A 39 -14.72 10.20 -2.03
N TRP A 40 -14.66 8.89 -2.22
CA TRP A 40 -15.28 7.91 -1.34
C TRP A 40 -14.28 7.47 -0.29
N HIS A 41 -14.73 7.45 0.95
CA HIS A 41 -13.94 7.04 2.10
C HIS A 41 -14.63 5.84 2.74
N LEU A 42 -14.08 4.66 2.48
CA LEU A 42 -14.62 3.40 2.97
C LEU A 42 -13.95 3.06 4.30
N THR A 43 -14.75 2.70 5.30
CA THR A 43 -14.28 2.08 6.55
C THR A 43 -14.43 0.58 6.43
N LEU A 44 -13.31 -0.13 6.52
CA LEU A 44 -13.22 -1.57 6.35
C LEU A 44 -12.87 -2.23 7.68
N VAL A 45 -13.50 -3.36 7.97
CA VAL A 45 -13.16 -4.21 9.12
C VAL A 45 -12.97 -5.62 8.60
N LYS A 46 -11.87 -6.25 8.98
CA LYS A 46 -11.56 -7.61 8.55
C LYS A 46 -12.36 -8.64 9.35
N THR A 47 -12.85 -9.68 8.69
CA THR A 47 -13.72 -10.72 9.27
C THR A 47 -12.96 -11.95 9.81
N CYS A 48 -11.64 -11.93 9.74
CA CYS A 48 -10.69 -12.97 10.16
C CYS A 48 -9.33 -12.34 10.57
N PRO A 49 -8.28 -13.08 10.93
CA PRO A 49 -6.95 -12.49 11.23
C PRO A 49 -6.11 -12.26 9.96
N LEU A 50 -5.58 -11.04 9.71
CA LEU A 50 -4.70 -10.76 8.56
C LEU A 50 -3.26 -11.20 8.86
N ASN A 51 -2.61 -11.87 7.91
CA ASN A 51 -1.17 -12.11 7.93
C ASN A 51 -0.45 -10.96 7.21
N ILE A 52 0.18 -10.07 7.96
CA ILE A 52 0.77 -8.83 7.43
C ILE A 52 2.27 -8.82 7.70
N VAL A 53 3.04 -8.38 6.71
CA VAL A 53 4.46 -8.07 6.90
C VAL A 53 4.65 -6.56 7.14
N TYR A 54 5.45 -6.22 8.14
CA TYR A 54 5.84 -4.84 8.39
C TYR A 54 7.27 -4.63 7.90
N PHE A 55 7.48 -3.64 7.03
CA PHE A 55 8.80 -3.17 6.64
C PHE A 55 9.09 -1.90 7.41
N ASP A 56 10.08 -1.96 8.30
CA ASP A 56 10.49 -0.77 9.04
C ASP A 56 11.05 0.29 8.09
N GLY A 57 10.59 1.51 8.28
CA GLY A 57 10.80 2.61 7.34
C GLY A 57 10.38 3.94 7.94
N THR A 58 10.19 4.94 7.09
CA THR A 58 9.80 6.30 7.52
C THR A 58 8.37 6.60 7.10
N SER A 59 7.38 5.93 7.69
CA SER A 59 5.94 6.27 7.58
C SER A 59 5.47 6.62 6.16
N ALA A 60 5.64 5.68 5.23
CA ALA A 60 5.33 5.84 3.79
C ALA A 60 6.10 6.94 3.02
N VAL A 61 7.15 7.53 3.60
CA VAL A 61 8.07 8.41 2.89
C VAL A 61 8.84 7.62 1.82
N LYS A 62 8.99 8.24 0.65
CA LYS A 62 9.69 7.67 -0.50
C LYS A 62 10.93 8.51 -0.79
N LEU A 63 12.05 8.18 -0.16
CA LEU A 63 13.34 8.76 -0.50
C LEU A 63 14.06 7.86 -1.48
N SER A 64 14.91 8.47 -2.32
CA SER A 64 15.86 7.77 -3.18
C SER A 64 16.95 7.00 -2.42
N SER A 65 16.98 7.09 -1.09
CA SER A 65 18.00 6.44 -0.27
C SER A 65 17.41 5.92 1.03
N GLY A 66 17.62 4.63 1.33
CA GLY A 66 17.44 4.03 2.64
C GLY A 66 16.02 3.58 2.95
N THR A 67 15.01 4.41 2.67
CA THR A 67 13.62 4.21 3.15
C THR A 67 12.91 3.01 2.54
N LEU A 68 13.42 2.47 1.43
CA LEU A 68 12.80 1.40 0.66
C LEU A 68 13.72 0.19 0.47
N ASP A 69 14.94 0.23 1.00
CA ASP A 69 16.00 -0.74 0.72
C ASP A 69 15.60 -2.16 1.13
N SER A 70 14.97 -2.34 2.30
CA SER A 70 14.50 -3.67 2.74
C SER A 70 13.44 -4.26 1.81
N GLN A 71 12.51 -3.43 1.32
CA GLN A 71 11.48 -3.88 0.36
C GLN A 71 12.14 -4.26 -0.97
N ASP A 72 13.03 -3.40 -1.47
CA ASP A 72 13.72 -3.58 -2.75
C ASP A 72 14.61 -4.84 -2.75
N ILE A 73 15.38 -5.08 -1.67
CA ILE A 73 16.21 -6.30 -1.54
C ILE A 73 15.34 -7.55 -1.57
N ILE A 74 14.20 -7.56 -0.87
CA ILE A 74 13.33 -8.73 -0.79
C ILE A 74 12.67 -9.05 -2.14
N ILE A 75 12.23 -8.04 -2.89
CA ILE A 75 11.47 -8.25 -4.13
C ILE A 75 12.32 -8.24 -5.39
N TRP A 76 13.49 -7.60 -5.37
CA TRP A 76 14.35 -7.42 -6.55
C TRP A 76 15.79 -7.90 -6.36
N GLY A 77 16.19 -8.31 -5.15
CA GLY A 77 17.54 -8.78 -4.84
C GLY A 77 18.61 -7.69 -4.78
N ASP A 78 18.23 -6.42 -4.97
CA ASP A 78 19.14 -5.26 -4.94
C ASP A 78 18.36 -3.98 -4.64
N VAL A 79 19.03 -2.98 -4.08
CA VAL A 79 18.47 -1.65 -3.79
C VAL A 79 18.26 -0.89 -5.11
N ARG A 80 17.07 -0.31 -5.33
CA ARG A 80 16.75 0.42 -6.57
C ARG A 80 16.32 1.86 -6.30
N PRO A 81 17.26 2.80 -6.05
CA PRO A 81 16.97 4.21 -5.78
C PRO A 81 16.01 4.89 -6.77
N HIS A 82 16.16 4.56 -8.06
CA HIS A 82 15.35 5.12 -9.13
C HIS A 82 13.88 4.66 -9.12
N HIS A 83 13.55 3.63 -8.33
CA HIS A 83 12.19 3.09 -8.19
C HIS A 83 11.42 3.70 -7.01
N SER A 84 11.91 4.77 -6.38
CA SER A 84 11.29 5.36 -5.19
C SER A 84 9.80 5.69 -5.36
N PHE A 85 9.42 6.20 -6.54
CA PHE A 85 8.03 6.52 -6.87
C PHE A 85 7.29 5.41 -7.62
N ASN A 86 7.95 4.29 -7.92
CA ASN A 86 7.37 3.15 -8.63
C ASN A 86 6.61 2.19 -7.67
N GLU A 87 5.64 2.74 -6.95
CA GLU A 87 4.88 2.00 -5.95
C GLU A 87 4.01 0.90 -6.55
N TRP A 88 3.51 1.08 -7.77
CA TRP A 88 2.68 0.07 -8.43
C TRP A 88 3.47 -1.20 -8.74
N SER A 89 4.67 -1.08 -9.33
CA SER A 89 5.50 -2.27 -9.54
C SER A 89 5.96 -2.88 -8.21
N ARG A 90 6.22 -2.04 -7.19
CA ARG A 90 6.64 -2.53 -5.87
C ARG A 90 5.54 -3.35 -5.18
N ILE A 91 4.30 -2.86 -5.13
CA ILE A 91 3.19 -3.60 -4.49
C ILE A 91 2.87 -4.89 -5.23
N MET A 92 2.96 -4.91 -6.56
CA MET A 92 2.78 -6.13 -7.35
C MET A 92 3.88 -7.17 -7.06
N ALA A 93 5.13 -6.74 -7.01
CA ALA A 93 6.24 -7.64 -6.68
C ALA A 93 6.17 -8.14 -5.23
N LEU A 94 5.76 -7.29 -4.28
CA LEU A 94 5.51 -7.69 -2.89
C LEU A 94 4.35 -8.68 -2.78
N TYR A 95 3.28 -8.50 -3.56
CA TYR A 95 2.19 -9.46 -3.63
C TYR A 95 2.69 -10.81 -4.15
N ASP A 96 3.42 -10.82 -5.27
CA ASP A 96 3.92 -12.04 -5.87
C ASP A 96 4.85 -12.80 -4.93
N TRP A 97 5.79 -12.11 -4.28
CA TRP A 97 6.66 -12.66 -3.24
C TRP A 97 5.89 -13.16 -2.02
N GLY A 98 4.92 -12.39 -1.53
CA GLY A 98 4.17 -12.69 -0.31
C GLY A 98 3.27 -13.92 -0.40
N ARG A 99 2.87 -14.34 -1.62
CA ARG A 99 2.04 -15.54 -1.83
C ARG A 99 2.69 -16.81 -1.28
N GLU A 100 4.01 -16.95 -1.40
CA GLU A 100 4.75 -18.11 -0.88
C GLU A 100 4.66 -18.23 0.65
N PHE A 101 4.42 -17.10 1.33
CA PHE A 101 4.37 -17.00 2.79
C PHE A 101 2.95 -16.77 3.33
N ASN A 102 1.92 -16.89 2.48
CA ASN A 102 0.53 -16.62 2.83
C ASN A 102 0.33 -15.20 3.44
N ILE A 103 1.02 -14.20 2.89
CA ILE A 103 0.92 -12.80 3.32
C ILE A 103 -0.28 -12.14 2.62
N ASP A 104 -1.18 -11.55 3.41
CA ASP A 104 -2.38 -10.83 2.95
C ASP A 104 -2.08 -9.38 2.56
N GLY A 105 -0.98 -8.81 3.04
CA GLY A 105 -0.59 -7.43 2.77
C GLY A 105 0.69 -6.98 3.48
N SER A 106 1.15 -5.78 3.15
CA SER A 106 2.34 -5.17 3.73
C SER A 106 2.09 -3.77 4.27
N VAL A 107 2.82 -3.42 5.32
CA VAL A 107 2.81 -2.08 5.96
C VAL A 107 4.21 -1.47 5.84
N LYS A 108 4.24 -0.15 5.67
CA LYS A 108 5.43 0.68 5.43
C LYS A 108 5.44 1.89 6.37
#